data_AF-A0A9X5X8Q0-F1
#
_entry.id   AF-A0A9X5X8Q0-F1
#
_cell.length_a   1.000
_cell.length_b   1.000
_cell.length_c   1.000
_cell.angle_alpha   90.00
_cell.angle_beta   90.00
_cell.angle_gamma   90.00
#
_symmetry.space_group_name_H-M   'P 1'
#
loop_
_entity.id
_entity.type
_entity.pdbx_description
1 polymer ?
#
loop_
_entity_poly.entity_id
_entity_poly.type
_entity_poly.pdbx_seq_one_letter_code
_entity_poly.pdbx_strand_id
1 'polypeptide(L)'
;VLLVVPALTTEFFAGVYTGAARVAAEHGFGVVLYPSPEGIGPARDPFGSAAAALDGVIASSMAADALTAIRGDQLPLVMLDSDPEGSLGAATVNLDITDGVR
;
A
#
# COMPACT_ATOMS: atom_id res chain seq x y z
N VAL A 1 -1.78 10.69 0.27
CA VAL A 1 -1.91 9.21 0.43
C VAL A 1 -0.57 8.56 0.77
N LEU A 2 -0.59 7.44 1.47
CA LEU A 2 0.58 6.61 1.75
C LEU A 2 0.68 5.47 0.75
N LEU A 3 1.84 5.25 0.14
CA LEU A 3 2.16 4.09 -0.67
C LEU A 3 3.15 3.19 0.08
N VAL A 4 2.71 1.99 0.42
CA VAL A 4 3.50 0.97 1.11
C VAL A 4 3.96 -0.09 0.12
N VAL A 5 5.27 -0.29 0.01
CA VAL A 5 5.87 -1.30 -0.89
C VAL A 5 7.03 -2.00 -0.18
N PRO A 6 7.38 -3.26 -0.54
CA PRO A 6 8.49 -3.97 0.09
C PRO A 6 9.85 -3.36 -0.20
N ALA A 7 10.13 -2.99 -1.45
CA ALA A 7 11.44 -2.44 -1.82
C ALA A 7 11.37 -1.65 -3.13
N LEU A 8 12.03 -0.49 -3.21
CA LEU A 8 12.16 0.25 -4.48
C LEU A 8 13.21 -0.30 -5.44
N THR A 9 14.06 -1.21 -4.99
CA THR A 9 15.13 -1.78 -5.81
C THR A 9 14.61 -2.74 -6.88
N THR A 10 13.33 -3.14 -6.80
CA THR A 10 12.68 -3.92 -7.85
C THR A 10 12.02 -2.99 -8.87
N GLU A 11 12.12 -3.33 -10.15
CA GLU A 11 11.48 -2.56 -11.22
C GLU A 11 9.95 -2.51 -11.08
N PHE A 12 9.34 -3.58 -10.56
CA PHE A 12 7.91 -3.65 -10.32
C PHE A 12 7.45 -2.55 -9.35
N PHE A 13 8.00 -2.51 -8.14
CA PHE A 13 7.59 -1.52 -7.13
C PHE A 13 8.01 -0.08 -7.52
N ALA A 14 9.14 0.08 -8.22
CA ALA A 14 9.52 1.38 -8.80
C ALA A 14 8.47 1.87 -9.81
N GLY A 15 8.00 0.98 -10.68
CA GLY A 15 6.92 1.28 -11.63
C GLY A 15 5.61 1.67 -10.96
N VAL A 16 5.22 0.95 -9.90
CA VAL A 16 4.04 1.28 -9.07
C VAL A 16 4.17 2.69 -8.49
N TYR A 17 5.32 3.02 -7.88
CA TYR A 17 5.57 4.36 -7.35
C TYR A 17 5.51 5.44 -8.44
N THR A 18 6.18 5.23 -9.58
CA THR A 18 6.17 6.18 -10.69
C THR A 18 4.75 6.43 -11.22
N GLY A 19 3.95 5.37 -11.36
CA GLY A 19 2.55 5.49 -11.77
C GLY A 19 1.73 6.29 -10.76
N ALA A 20 1.83 5.95 -9.47
CA ALA A 20 1.12 6.63 -8.40
C ALA A 20 1.52 8.12 -8.31
N ALA A 21 2.82 8.43 -8.37
CA ALA A 21 3.32 9.80 -8.31
C ALA A 21 2.86 10.65 -9.51
N ARG A 22 2.79 10.06 -10.71
CA ARG A 22 2.28 10.75 -11.90
C ARG A 22 0.80 11.12 -11.74
N VAL A 23 -0.04 10.16 -11.35
CA VAL A 23 -1.47 10.42 -11.12
C VAL A 23 -1.67 11.43 -9.99
N ALA A 24 -0.88 11.34 -8.92
CA ALA A 24 -0.93 12.28 -7.82
C ALA A 24 -0.61 13.72 -8.25
N ALA A 25 0.38 13.90 -9.13
CA ALA A 25 0.70 15.20 -9.71
C ALA A 25 -0.43 15.73 -10.62
N GLU A 26 -1.06 14.86 -11.42
CA GLU A 26 -2.20 15.22 -12.27
C GLU A 26 -3.41 15.70 -11.46
N HIS A 27 -3.59 15.14 -10.25
CA HIS A 27 -4.75 15.41 -9.39
C HIS A 27 -4.44 16.33 -8.19
N GLY A 28 -3.21 16.79 -8.03
CA GLY A 28 -2.82 17.77 -7.00
C GLY A 28 -2.73 17.22 -5.57
N PHE A 29 -2.37 15.94 -5.38
CA PHE A 29 -2.12 15.37 -4.06
C PHE A 29 -0.71 14.79 -3.92
N GLY A 30 -0.27 14.56 -2.67
CA GLY A 30 1.04 13.99 -2.37
C GLY A 30 1.01 12.47 -2.18
N VAL A 31 2.08 11.79 -2.61
CA VAL A 31 2.36 10.39 -2.30
C VAL A 31 3.54 10.32 -1.35
N VAL A 32 3.32 9.79 -0.16
CA VAL A 32 4.40 9.44 0.77
C VAL A 32 4.75 7.99 0.54
N LEU A 33 6.03 7.71 0.26
CA LEU A 33 6.50 6.35 0.11
C LEU A 33 6.98 5.80 1.44
N TYR A 34 6.55 4.59 1.78
CA TYR A 34 7.00 3.86 2.95
C TYR A 34 7.47 2.45 2.57
N PRO A 35 8.79 2.21 2.56
CA PRO A 35 9.33 0.86 2.42
C PRO A 35 8.93 0.03 3.65
N SER A 36 8.26 -1.10 3.44
CA SER A 36 7.91 -1.96 4.56
C SER A 36 9.18 -2.58 5.17
N PRO A 37 9.22 -2.79 6.50
CA PRO A 37 10.30 -3.54 7.12
C PRO A 37 10.42 -4.94 6.52
N GLU A 38 11.63 -5.50 6.45
CA GLU A 38 11.81 -6.92 6.11
C GLU A 38 11.14 -7.82 7.16
N GLY A 39 10.32 -8.78 6.71
CA GLY A 39 9.64 -9.78 7.54
C GLY A 39 8.11 -9.73 7.50
N ILE A 40 7.45 -10.69 8.17
CA ILE A 40 5.98 -10.81 8.28
C ILE A 40 5.40 -10.07 9.50
N GLY A 41 6.20 -9.24 10.16
CA GLY A 41 5.77 -8.47 11.33
C GLY A 41 4.86 -7.30 10.94
N PRO A 42 4.07 -6.76 11.89
CA PRO A 42 3.24 -5.60 11.62
C PRO A 42 4.10 -4.43 11.15
N ALA A 43 3.66 -3.75 10.09
CA ALA A 43 4.31 -2.54 9.63
C ALA A 43 4.20 -1.49 10.73
N ARG A 44 5.34 -1.03 11.23
CA ARG A 44 5.38 -0.04 12.29
C ARG A 44 4.78 1.25 11.77
N ASP A 45 3.77 1.78 12.46
CA ASP A 45 3.19 3.07 12.10
C ASP A 45 4.28 4.17 12.09
N PRO A 46 4.62 4.71 10.91
CA PRO A 46 5.65 5.73 10.80
C PRO A 46 5.13 7.14 11.13
N PHE A 47 3.81 7.29 11.32
CA PHE A 47 3.16 8.58 11.53
C PHE A 47 2.74 8.80 12.99
N GLY A 48 2.51 7.74 13.77
CA GLY A 48 2.04 7.85 15.15
C GLY A 48 0.76 8.70 15.21
N SER A 49 0.81 9.84 15.90
CA SER A 49 -0.32 10.77 16.00
C SER A 49 -0.72 11.45 14.66
N ALA A 50 0.12 11.36 13.63
CA ALA A 50 -0.10 11.99 12.33
C ALA A 50 -0.89 11.11 11.34
N ALA A 51 -1.44 9.97 11.76
CA ALA A 51 -2.31 9.15 10.91
C ALA A 51 -3.50 9.95 10.32
N ALA A 52 -4.01 10.95 11.06
CA ALA A 52 -5.05 11.87 10.58
C ALA A 52 -4.61 12.79 9.42
N ALA A 53 -3.32 12.87 9.11
CA ALA A 53 -2.80 13.62 7.96
C ALA A 53 -2.80 12.80 6.66
N LEU A 54 -3.15 11.51 6.72
CA LEU A 54 -3.27 10.66 5.55
C LEU A 54 -4.73 10.58 5.09
N ASP A 55 -4.94 10.63 3.78
CA ASP A 55 -6.26 10.43 3.17
C ASP A 55 -6.59 8.95 2.93
N GLY A 56 -5.58 8.08 3.00
CA GLY A 56 -5.70 6.65 2.70
C GLY A 56 -4.36 5.96 2.48
N VAL A 57 -4.43 4.62 2.43
CA VAL A 57 -3.28 3.73 2.26
C VAL A 57 -3.45 2.90 0.99
N ILE A 58 -2.41 2.89 0.16
CA ILE A 58 -2.24 1.96 -0.96
C ILE A 58 -1.07 1.07 -0.60
N ALA A 59 -1.24 -0.24 -0.65
CA ALA A 59 -0.19 -1.19 -0.33
C ALA A 59 -0.04 -2.24 -1.43
N SER A 60 1.17 -2.67 -1.71
CA SER A 60 1.51 -3.69 -2.70
C SER A 60 2.37 -4.76 -2.03
N SER A 61 2.11 -6.03 -2.32
CA SER A 61 2.85 -7.20 -1.83
C SER A 61 3.01 -7.22 -0.30
N MET A 62 1.95 -6.82 0.40
CA MET A 62 1.89 -6.77 1.87
C MET A 62 0.70 -7.59 2.36
N ALA A 63 0.80 -8.11 3.58
CA ALA A 63 -0.37 -8.67 4.26
C ALA A 63 -1.21 -7.52 4.84
N ALA A 64 -2.54 -7.59 4.68
CA ALA A 64 -3.43 -6.51 5.11
C ALA A 64 -3.47 -6.33 6.64
N ASP A 65 -3.28 -7.42 7.39
CA ASP A 65 -3.16 -7.40 8.86
C ASP A 65 -1.94 -6.58 9.30
N ALA A 66 -0.82 -6.65 8.57
CA ALA A 66 0.39 -5.88 8.83
C ALA A 66 0.15 -4.36 8.72
N LEU A 67 -0.89 -3.92 8.01
CA LEU A 67 -1.23 -2.51 7.83
C LEU A 67 -2.23 -1.98 8.87
N THR A 68 -2.79 -2.85 9.72
CA THR A 68 -3.81 -2.46 10.72
C THR A 68 -3.32 -1.32 11.62
N ALA A 69 -2.05 -1.35 12.02
CA ALA A 69 -1.44 -0.30 12.85
C ALA A 69 -1.34 1.05 12.13
N ILE A 70 -1.22 1.05 10.80
CA ILE A 70 -1.10 2.27 9.98
C ILE A 70 -2.48 2.85 9.67
N ARG A 71 -3.44 2.00 9.24
CA ARG A 71 -4.74 2.46 8.77
C ARG A 71 -5.76 2.71 9.88
N GLY A 72 -5.58 2.06 11.04
CA GLY A 72 -6.61 1.99 12.08
C GLY A 72 -7.95 1.53 11.51
N ASP A 73 -9.04 2.09 12.03
CA ASP A 73 -10.40 1.73 11.60
C ASP A 73 -11.00 2.68 10.55
N GLN A 74 -10.27 3.72 10.14
CA GLN A 74 -10.87 4.87 9.43
C GLN A 74 -10.26 5.13 8.05
N LEU A 75 -8.98 4.80 7.83
CA LEU A 75 -8.36 5.07 6.53
C LEU A 75 -8.81 4.04 5.49
N PRO A 76 -9.27 4.51 4.30
CA PRO A 76 -9.48 3.63 3.16
C PRO A 76 -8.18 2.88 2.83
N LEU A 77 -8.31 1.58 2.56
CA LEU A 77 -7.20 0.71 2.19
C LEU A 77 -7.44 0.16 0.79
N VAL A 78 -6.43 0.28 -0.07
CA VAL A 78 -6.36 -0.42 -1.36
C VAL A 78 -5.16 -1.35 -1.34
N MET A 79 -5.39 -2.63 -1.61
CA MET A 79 -4.36 -3.64 -1.79
C MET A 79 -4.13 -3.87 -3.28
N LEU A 80 -2.93 -3.60 -3.75
CA LEU A 80 -2.44 -3.98 -5.07
C LEU A 80 -1.85 -5.38 -4.94
N ASP A 81 -2.06 -6.23 -5.96
CA ASP A 81 -1.45 -7.55 -6.14
C ASP A 81 -1.65 -8.59 -5.02
N SER A 82 -2.46 -8.26 -4.01
CA SER A 82 -2.68 -9.07 -2.82
C SER A 82 -4.17 -9.07 -2.48
N ASP A 83 -4.75 -10.26 -2.35
CA ASP A 83 -6.11 -10.44 -1.81
C ASP A 83 -6.01 -10.81 -0.33
N PRO A 84 -6.45 -9.94 0.60
CA PRO A 84 -6.63 -10.37 1.97
C PRO A 84 -7.77 -11.37 2.03
N GLU A 85 -7.50 -12.61 2.48
CA GLU A 85 -8.56 -13.56 2.79
C GLU A 85 -9.45 -12.96 3.89
N GLY A 86 -10.62 -12.46 3.50
CA GLY A 86 -11.57 -11.80 4.38
C GLY A 86 -11.69 -10.29 4.16
N SER A 87 -12.93 -9.80 4.27
CA SER A 87 -13.28 -8.41 4.07
C SER A 87 -12.82 -7.54 5.24
N LEU A 88 -11.56 -7.09 5.21
CA LEU A 88 -11.06 -6.00 6.05
C LEU A 88 -11.56 -4.62 5.59
N GLY A 89 -12.52 -4.56 4.66
CA GLY A 89 -13.00 -3.32 4.04
C GLY A 89 -12.00 -2.71 3.05
N ALA A 90 -11.02 -3.49 2.60
CA ALA A 90 -10.04 -3.08 1.59
C ALA A 90 -10.59 -3.33 0.19
N ALA A 91 -10.37 -2.37 -0.72
CA ALA A 91 -10.52 -2.61 -2.15
C ALA A 91 -9.26 -3.30 -2.68
N THR A 92 -9.41 -4.21 -3.65
CA THR A 92 -8.28 -4.94 -4.22
C THR A 92 -8.13 -4.63 -5.71
N VAL A 93 -6.89 -4.50 -6.17
CA VAL A 93 -6.54 -4.32 -7.59
C VAL A 93 -5.50 -5.37 -7.92
N ASN A 94 -5.98 -6.47 -8.51
CA ASN A 94 -5.15 -7.61 -8.87
C ASN A 94 -5.08 -7.74 -10.38
N LEU A 95 -3.91 -8.17 -10.86
CA LEU A 95 -3.79 -8.62 -12.24
C LEU A 95 -4.56 -9.94 -12.36
N ASP A 96 -5.34 -10.07 -13.43
CA ASP A 96 -6.06 -11.31 -13.75
C ASP A 96 -5.06 -12.33 -14.32
N ILE A 97 -4.32 -12.97 -13.42
CA ILE A 97 -3.28 -13.94 -13.76
C ILE A 97 -3.79 -15.32 -13.39
N THR A 98 -4.40 -16.01 -14.36
CA THR A 98 -4.98 -17.34 -14.17
C THR A 98 -3.96 -18.41 -13.78
N ASP A 99 -2.68 -18.25 -14.16
CA ASP A 99 -1.62 -19.28 -14.00
C ASP A 99 -0.39 -18.81 -13.18
N GLY A 100 -0.47 -17.68 -12.48
CA GLY A 100 0.63 -17.07 -11.74
C GLY A 100 1.67 -16.32 -12.60
N VAL A 101 2.48 -15.48 -11.94
CA VAL A 101 3.63 -14.77 -12.57
C VAL A 101 4.79 -15.77 -12.65
N ARG A 102 5.34 -15.98 -13.86
CA ARG A 102 6.54 -16.81 -14.05
C ARG A 102 7.82 -16.03 -13.79
#